data_AF-A0A1G5JPF3-F1
#
_entry.id   AF-A0A1G5JPF3-F1
#
_cell.length_a   1.000
_cell.length_b   1.000
_cell.length_c   1.000
_cell.angle_alpha   90.00
_cell.angle_beta   90.00
_cell.angle_gamma   90.00
#
_symmetry.space_group_name_H-M   'P 1'
#
loop_
_entity.id
_entity.type
_entity.pdbx_description
1 polymer ?
#
loop_
_entity_poly.entity_id
_entity_poly.type
_entity_poly.pdbx_seq_one_letter_code
_entity_poly.pdbx_strand_id
1 'polypeptide(L)' 'MIRTFIQKDLEYVIEAHIRIYRDEYNYDDSFAACITFAVKQGQNLLQEIEQ' A
#
# COMPACT_ATOMS: atom_id res chain seq x y z
N MET A 1 -2.79 5.99 -21.38
CA MET A 1 -4.18 5.91 -20.88
C MET A 1 -4.12 5.25 -19.52
N ILE A 2 -4.54 5.93 -18.46
CA ILE A 2 -4.60 5.28 -17.13
C ILE A 2 -5.85 4.40 -17.15
N ARG A 3 -5.64 3.08 -17.07
CA ARG A 3 -6.74 2.11 -16.94
C ARG A 3 -7.33 2.21 -15.54
N THR A 4 -8.60 1.84 -15.39
CA THR A 4 -9.29 1.82 -14.10
C THR A 4 -8.48 1.02 -13.07
N PHE A 5 -8.36 1.57 -11.87
CA PHE A 5 -7.65 0.95 -10.76
C PHE A 5 -8.33 -0.37 -10.38
N ILE A 6 -7.56 -1.45 -10.33
CA ILE A 6 -8.01 -2.76 -9.85
C ILE A 6 -7.18 -3.17 -8.63
N GLN A 7 -7.65 -4.18 -7.88
CA GLN A 7 -6.97 -4.66 -6.68
C GLN A 7 -5.48 -4.98 -6.90
N LYS A 8 -5.12 -5.56 -8.05
CA LYS A 8 -3.73 -5.87 -8.39
C LYS A 8 -2.84 -4.61 -8.50
N ASP A 9 -3.43 -3.46 -8.82
CA ASP A 9 -2.71 -2.19 -8.85
C ASP A 9 -2.33 -1.73 -7.44
N LEU A 10 -3.15 -2.04 -6.43
CA LEU A 10 -2.83 -1.73 -5.04
C LEU A 10 -1.59 -2.47 -4.57
N GLU A 11 -1.51 -3.78 -4.82
CA GLU A 11 -0.35 -4.61 -4.48
C GLU A 11 0.92 -4.08 -5.15
N TYR A 12 0.83 -3.76 -6.44
CA TYR A 12 1.93 -3.17 -7.20
C TYR A 12 2.38 -1.82 -6.63
N VAL A 13 1.45 -0.95 -6.26
CA VAL A 13 1.75 0.37 -5.69
C VAL A 13 2.43 0.24 -4.33
N ILE A 14 1.97 -0.68 -3.47
CA ILE A 14 2.60 -0.94 -2.16
C ILE A 14 4.04 -1.43 -2.36
N GLU A 15 4.25 -2.41 -3.24
CA GLU A 15 5.60 -2.91 -3.53
C GLU A 15 6.53 -1.83 -4.08
N ALA A 16 6.03 -0.99 -4.99
CA ALA A 16 6.80 0.12 -5.55
C ALA A 16 7.22 1.13 -4.47
N HIS A 17 6.31 1.48 -3.54
CA HIS A 17 6.65 2.35 -2.42
C HIS A 17 7.70 1.71 -1.51
N ILE A 18 7.54 0.44 -1.14
CA ILE A 18 8.54 -0.25 -0.30
C ILE A 18 9.93 -0.22 -0.95
N ARG A 19 10.02 -0.48 -2.26
CA ARG A 19 11.31 -0.46 -2.98
C ARG A 19 11.94 0.93 -3.01
N ILE A 20 11.17 1.96 -3.40
CA ILE A 20 11.67 3.34 -3.46
C ILE A 20 12.19 3.79 -2.09
N TYR A 21 11.43 3.53 -1.03
CA TYR A 21 11.83 3.96 0.31
C TYR A 21 13.00 3.15 0.88
N ARG A 22 13.12 1.86 0.54
CA ARG A 22 14.29 1.06 0.88
C ARG A 22 15.54 1.57 0.16
N ASP A 23 15.43 1.84 -1.13
CA ASP A 23 16.58 2.21 -1.96
C ASP A 23 17.04 3.65 -1.71
N GLU A 24 16.13 4.59 -1.45
CA GLU A 24 16.46 6.02 -1.26
C GLU A 24 16.75 6.41 0.19
N TYR A 25 16.12 5.74 1.16
CA TYR A 25 16.18 6.14 2.58
C TYR A 25 16.68 5.02 3.50
N ASN A 26 17.03 3.85 2.95
CA ASN A 26 17.54 2.70 3.68
C ASN A 26 16.59 2.21 4.79
N TYR A 27 15.29 2.40 4.59
CA TYR A 27 14.27 1.89 5.51
C TYR A 27 14.28 0.35 5.55
N ASP A 28 14.08 -0.19 6.75
CA ASP A 28 14.06 -1.63 7.01
C ASP A 28 12.65 -2.23 6.88
N ASP A 29 12.53 -3.52 7.19
CA ASP A 29 11.28 -4.28 7.09
C ASP A 29 10.16 -3.72 8.00
N SER A 30 10.47 -2.86 8.98
CA SER A 30 9.47 -2.23 9.83
C SER A 30 8.59 -1.23 9.05
N PHE A 31 9.17 -0.57 8.05
CA PHE A 31 8.43 0.35 7.18
C PHE A 31 7.45 -0.40 6.27
N ALA A 32 7.88 -1.54 5.72
CA ALA A 32 7.03 -2.41 4.91
C ALA A 32 5.83 -2.93 5.71
N ALA A 33 6.05 -3.33 6.97
CA ALA A 33 4.98 -3.74 7.87
C ALA A 33 4.03 -2.58 8.20
N CYS A 34 4.56 -1.39 8.44
CA CYS A 34 3.77 -0.18 8.74
C CYS A 34 2.82 0.20 7.59
N ILE A 35 3.34 0.31 6.36
CA ILE A 35 2.51 0.65 5.19
C ILE A 35 1.47 -0.45 4.93
N THR A 36 1.86 -1.72 5.00
CA THR A 36 0.92 -2.83 4.78
C THR A 36 -0.21 -2.81 5.80
N PHE A 37 0.08 -2.53 7.07
CA PHE A 37 -0.93 -2.42 8.12
C PHE A 37 -1.84 -1.21 7.92
N ALA A 38 -1.27 -0.04 7.61
CA ALA A 38 -2.04 1.19 7.37
C ALA A 38 -3.02 1.03 6.20
N VAL A 39 -2.59 0.41 5.09
CA VAL A 39 -3.46 0.15 3.94
C VAL A 39 -4.61 -0.80 4.30
N LYS A 40 -4.34 -1.88 5.05
CA LYS A 40 -5.38 -2.81 5.49
C LYS A 40 -6.41 -2.13 6.40
N GLN A 41 -5.97 -1.31 7.35
CA GLN A 41 -6.87 -0.54 8.21
C GLN A 41 -7.74 0.42 7.40
N GLY A 42 -7.17 1.11 6.40
CA GLY A 42 -7.93 1.99 5.50
C GLY A 42 -8.97 1.24 4.66
N GLN A 43 -8.66 0.01 4.19
CA GLN A 43 -9.63 -0.83 3.48
C GLN A 43 -10.79 -1.28 4.37
N ASN A 44 -10.51 -1.65 5.62
CA ASN A 44 -11.54 -2.03 6.58
C ASN A 44 -12.48 -0.86 6.87
N LEU A 45 -11.94 0.35 7.06
CA LEU A 45 -12.74 1.57 7.25
C LEU A 45 -13.65 1.90 6.06
N LEU A 46 -13.17 1.71 4.83
CA LEU A 46 -14.00 1.92 3.64
C LEU A 46 -15.15 0.90 3.55
N GLN A 47 -14.90 -0.37 3.92
CA GLN A 47 -15.94 -1.39 3.96
C GLN A 47 -16.99 -1.14 5.05
N GLU A 48 -16.59 -0.59 6.20
CA GLU A 48 -17.51 -0.20 7.28
C GLU A 48 -18.41 1.00 6.91
N ILE A 49 -17.94 1.90 6.04
CA ILE A 49 -18.72 3.05 5.55
C ILE A 49 -19.72 2.65 4.45
N GLU A 50 -19.42 1.58 3.70
CA GLU A 50 -20.27 1.06 2.62
C GLU A 50 -21.38 0.10 3.10
N GLN A 51 -21.40 -0.27 4.40
CA GLN A 51 -22.45 -1.08 5.04
C GLN A 51 -23.55 -0.23 5.69
#